data_AF-A0A8T0FV27-F1
#
_entry.id   AF-A0A8T0FV27-F1
#
_cell.length_a   1.000
_cell.length_b   1.000
_cell.length_c   1.000
_cell.angle_alpha   90.00
_cell.angle_beta   90.00
_cell.angle_gamma   90.00
#
_symmetry.space_group_name_H-M   'P 1'
#
loop_
_entity.id
_entity.type
_entity.pdbx_description
1 polymer ?
#
loop_
_entity_poly.entity_id
_entity_poly.type
_entity_poly.pdbx_seq_one_letter_code
_entity_poly.pdbx_strand_id
1 'polypeptide(L)'
;MESECISGVNLMESKTGQKILFRENEISFIKRYMGYPSSFPYPSLLIYGHTTTGKTLVVLELMKSSNVPYVWINCHESCNAQSLFAKVIQVLCPGDTEKKINNMHEFLNFLRIKLKEAFETTYLIFDCAEVLRKEDPFLLSVLLKLQMLTTVNICTIFISELPWRAFRSQVNCFDPISLHFQDYSKDQIAEILTLDCPPEHTVVFYKSYVNVIMKTFFILTTNISELRHLAEINFEKYCEPLQEDDDIEVSSFRLWKNIEPTLKEAMGSVYLREISSSKWKAYCSTKDQNSENKCSIITLDKFSATRELPFYSKFLLLAAYFASYNPPKSDFRHFVKNQGKQAKKRITKKVEKNRHLLGPKPFTLDRMLSIFFSIVGEKVLPSSLIFSQISSLVQMRLMSRVSTDEHLDCPKYKCLAELDLVSKIGKTISIDVMGYLDDFL
;
A
#
# COMPACT_ATOMS: atom_id res chain seq x y z
N MET A 1 -45.70 -2.53 38.46
CA MET A 1 -44.67 -3.50 38.85
C MET A 1 -44.95 -4.70 37.98
N GLU A 2 -44.18 -5.05 36.96
CA GLU A 2 -42.73 -5.09 36.87
C GLU A 2 -42.24 -4.61 35.50
N SER A 3 -41.09 -3.95 35.55
CA SER A 3 -40.23 -3.57 34.46
C SER A 3 -39.15 -4.64 34.32
N GLU A 4 -39.03 -5.31 33.17
CA GLU A 4 -37.77 -5.91 32.78
C GLU A 4 -37.45 -5.56 31.32
N CYS A 5 -36.24 -5.05 31.17
CA CYS A 5 -35.72 -4.32 30.05
C CYS A 5 -35.30 -5.24 28.90
N ILE A 6 -35.51 -4.72 27.71
CA ILE A 6 -34.99 -5.18 26.42
C ILE A 6 -33.45 -5.09 26.44
N SER A 7 -32.77 -6.23 26.41
CA SER A 7 -31.36 -6.33 25.97
C SER A 7 -31.04 -7.76 25.52
N GLY A 8 -31.57 -8.15 24.36
CA GLY A 8 -31.17 -9.37 23.67
C GLY A 8 -30.44 -9.01 22.39
N VAL A 9 -29.10 -9.02 22.42
CA VAL A 9 -28.28 -9.01 21.21
C VAL A 9 -28.51 -10.35 20.51
N ASN A 10 -29.35 -10.36 19.47
CA ASN A 10 -29.65 -11.55 18.69
C ASN A 10 -28.47 -11.85 17.75
N LEU A 11 -27.53 -12.63 18.28
CA LEU A 11 -26.38 -13.20 17.58
C LEU A 11 -26.84 -14.08 16.41
N MET A 12 -26.39 -13.77 15.18
CA MET A 12 -26.40 -14.77 14.10
C MET A 12 -25.15 -15.65 14.24
N GLU A 13 -25.33 -16.87 14.76
CA GLU A 13 -24.33 -17.93 14.64
C GLU A 13 -24.38 -18.48 13.20
N SER A 14 -23.27 -18.33 12.47
CA SER A 14 -23.11 -18.95 11.15
C SER A 14 -22.77 -20.43 11.30
N LYS A 15 -23.24 -21.26 10.36
CA LYS A 15 -22.88 -22.69 10.26
C LYS A 15 -21.38 -22.93 9.96
N THR A 16 -20.59 -21.87 9.82
CA THR A 16 -19.17 -21.84 9.43
C THR A 16 -18.24 -21.33 10.53
N GLY A 17 -18.74 -21.04 11.73
CA GLY A 17 -17.90 -20.76 12.90
C GLY A 17 -17.21 -19.39 12.92
N GLN A 18 -17.43 -18.52 11.93
CA GLN A 18 -16.90 -17.14 11.93
C GLN A 18 -17.99 -16.16 12.38
N LYS A 19 -17.79 -15.57 13.57
CA LYS A 19 -18.70 -14.55 14.13
C LYS A 19 -18.43 -13.19 13.48
N ILE A 20 -19.40 -12.69 12.71
CA ILE A 20 -19.36 -11.32 12.16
C ILE A 20 -19.99 -10.38 13.18
N LEU A 21 -19.20 -9.44 13.70
CA LEU A 21 -19.67 -8.45 14.67
C LEU A 21 -19.98 -7.10 14.00
N PHE A 22 -20.93 -6.36 14.58
CA PHE A 22 -21.29 -4.96 14.25
C PHE A 22 -21.71 -4.68 12.80
N ARG A 23 -22.20 -5.68 12.07
CA ARG A 23 -22.65 -5.55 10.67
C ARG A 23 -24.08 -6.01 10.44
N GLU A 24 -24.90 -6.00 11.49
CA GLU A 24 -26.27 -6.52 11.46
C GLU A 24 -27.17 -5.73 10.50
N ASN A 25 -27.02 -4.40 10.47
CA ASN A 25 -27.81 -3.52 9.61
C ASN A 25 -27.50 -3.79 8.13
N GLU A 26 -26.23 -3.86 7.78
CA GLU A 26 -25.76 -4.13 6.41
C GLU A 26 -26.16 -5.53 5.96
N ILE A 27 -26.00 -6.53 6.84
CA ILE A 27 -26.46 -7.91 6.60
C ILE A 27 -27.97 -7.94 6.36
N SER A 28 -28.76 -7.26 7.19
CA SER A 28 -30.22 -7.20 7.05
C SER A 28 -30.63 -6.55 5.74
N PHE A 29 -29.91 -5.50 5.31
CA PHE A 29 -30.14 -4.82 4.04
C PHE A 29 -29.85 -5.75 2.86
N ILE A 30 -28.71 -6.44 2.86
CA ILE A 30 -28.34 -7.36 1.77
C ILE A 30 -29.35 -8.53 1.70
N LYS A 31 -29.79 -9.07 2.85
CA LYS A 31 -30.83 -10.13 2.88
C LYS A 31 -32.16 -9.64 2.31
N ARG A 32 -32.59 -8.42 2.66
CA ARG A 32 -33.81 -7.81 2.09
C ARG A 32 -33.67 -7.55 0.59
N TYR A 33 -32.48 -7.14 0.15
CA TYR A 33 -32.17 -6.90 -1.26
C TYR A 33 -32.22 -8.19 -2.09
N MET A 34 -31.67 -9.29 -1.57
CA MET A 34 -31.70 -10.60 -2.23
C MET A 34 -33.12 -11.17 -2.33
N GLY A 35 -33.97 -10.89 -1.34
CA GLY A 35 -35.35 -11.35 -1.33
C GLY A 35 -35.46 -12.88 -1.34
N TYR A 36 -36.38 -13.40 -2.17
CA TYR A 36 -36.54 -14.84 -2.38
C TYR A 36 -35.69 -15.30 -3.58
N PRO A 37 -35.18 -16.54 -3.60
CA PRO A 37 -34.35 -17.05 -4.71
C PRO A 37 -35.02 -16.96 -6.09
N SER A 38 -36.35 -17.01 -6.15
CA SER A 38 -37.14 -16.91 -7.38
C SER A 38 -37.60 -15.49 -7.73
N SER A 39 -37.32 -14.50 -6.87
CA SER A 39 -37.66 -13.10 -7.13
C SER A 39 -36.66 -12.46 -8.08
N PHE A 40 -37.05 -11.38 -8.77
CA PHE A 40 -36.14 -10.57 -9.57
C PHE A 40 -35.64 -9.39 -8.72
N PRO A 41 -34.41 -9.44 -8.18
CA PRO A 41 -33.83 -8.31 -7.47
C PRO A 41 -33.49 -7.19 -8.45
N TYR A 42 -33.13 -6.03 -7.91
CA TYR A 42 -32.62 -4.92 -8.70
C TYR A 42 -31.34 -5.33 -9.46
N PRO A 43 -31.05 -4.78 -10.67
CA PRO A 43 -29.98 -5.30 -11.52
C PRO A 43 -28.57 -5.24 -10.96
N SER A 44 -28.28 -4.18 -10.19
CA SER A 44 -26.92 -3.92 -9.70
C SER A 44 -26.90 -3.31 -8.31
N LEU A 45 -26.07 -3.89 -7.44
CA LEU A 45 -25.77 -3.42 -6.09
C LEU A 45 -24.30 -3.02 -6.04
N LEU A 46 -24.00 -1.81 -5.57
CA LEU A 46 -22.64 -1.36 -5.28
C LEU A 46 -22.45 -1.29 -3.77
N ILE A 47 -21.49 -2.06 -3.26
CA ILE A 47 -21.07 -2.06 -1.87
C ILE A 47 -19.74 -1.30 -1.77
N TYR A 48 -19.71 -0.19 -1.03
CA TYR A 48 -18.51 0.64 -0.89
C TYR A 48 -18.18 1.03 0.55
N GLY A 49 -16.91 1.29 0.85
CA GLY A 49 -16.40 1.60 2.20
C GLY A 49 -14.87 1.50 2.26
N HIS A 50 -14.19 1.86 3.35
CA HIS A 50 -12.73 1.78 3.36
C HIS A 50 -12.20 0.33 3.38
N THR A 51 -10.87 0.18 3.19
CA THR A 51 -10.15 -1.08 3.43
C THR A 51 -10.50 -1.63 4.82
N THR A 52 -10.53 -2.95 4.99
CA THR A 52 -10.77 -3.64 6.29
C THR A 52 -12.15 -3.51 6.93
N THR A 53 -13.13 -2.86 6.28
CA THR A 53 -14.54 -2.82 6.74
C THR A 53 -15.28 -4.17 6.68
N GLY A 54 -14.64 -5.22 6.17
CA GLY A 54 -15.21 -6.58 6.12
C GLY A 54 -16.18 -6.84 4.97
N LYS A 55 -16.29 -5.94 3.98
CA LYS A 55 -17.19 -6.06 2.82
C LYS A 55 -17.14 -7.45 2.16
N THR A 56 -15.96 -7.88 1.73
CA THR A 56 -15.72 -9.18 1.09
C THR A 56 -16.13 -10.34 2.00
N LEU A 57 -15.77 -10.28 3.29
CA LEU A 57 -16.09 -11.33 4.26
C LEU A 57 -17.61 -11.44 4.45
N VAL A 58 -18.30 -10.32 4.66
CA VAL A 58 -19.77 -10.29 4.87
C VAL A 58 -20.51 -10.84 3.65
N VAL A 59 -20.17 -10.38 2.45
CA VAL A 59 -20.83 -10.85 1.22
C VAL A 59 -20.59 -12.34 1.01
N LEU A 60 -19.35 -12.81 1.22
CA LEU A 60 -18.98 -14.20 1.03
C LEU A 60 -19.68 -15.13 2.04
N GLU A 61 -19.74 -14.75 3.31
CA GLU A 61 -20.45 -15.50 4.35
C GLU A 61 -21.97 -15.55 4.04
N LEU A 62 -22.54 -14.43 3.59
CA LEU A 62 -23.95 -14.37 3.21
C LEU A 62 -24.26 -15.32 2.05
N MET A 63 -23.47 -15.28 0.98
CA MET A 63 -23.65 -16.15 -0.19
C MET A 63 -23.51 -17.63 0.15
N LYS A 64 -22.58 -17.99 1.06
CA LYS A 64 -22.45 -19.35 1.58
C LYS A 64 -23.66 -19.75 2.43
N SER A 65 -24.16 -18.85 3.28
CA SER A 65 -25.29 -19.13 4.18
C SER A 65 -26.63 -19.27 3.43
N SER A 66 -26.80 -18.54 2.33
CA SER A 66 -28.03 -18.53 1.54
C SER A 66 -28.10 -19.65 0.50
N ASN A 67 -26.98 -20.35 0.24
CA ASN A 67 -26.87 -21.46 -0.72
C ASN A 67 -27.45 -21.13 -2.11
N VAL A 68 -27.18 -19.93 -2.61
CA VAL A 68 -27.65 -19.44 -3.91
C VAL A 68 -26.52 -19.58 -4.95
N PRO A 69 -26.78 -19.84 -6.24
CA PRO A 69 -25.74 -19.80 -7.27
C PRO A 69 -25.09 -18.41 -7.35
N TYR A 70 -23.77 -18.36 -7.11
CA TYR A 70 -22.98 -17.15 -7.25
C TYR A 70 -21.65 -17.44 -7.97
N VAL A 71 -21.13 -16.41 -8.63
CA VAL A 71 -19.81 -16.39 -9.28
C VAL A 71 -19.00 -15.28 -8.64
N TRP A 72 -17.84 -15.63 -8.10
CA TRP A 72 -16.92 -14.68 -7.48
C TRP A 72 -15.76 -14.36 -8.41
N ILE A 73 -15.53 -13.07 -8.69
CA ILE A 73 -14.47 -12.60 -9.57
C ILE A 73 -13.70 -11.48 -8.90
N ASN A 74 -12.38 -11.64 -8.81
CA ASN A 74 -11.47 -10.57 -8.43
C ASN A 74 -11.06 -9.76 -9.68
N CYS A 75 -11.46 -8.49 -9.73
CA CYS A 75 -11.15 -7.63 -10.88
C CYS A 75 -9.65 -7.29 -11.02
N HIS A 76 -8.84 -7.41 -9.96
CA HIS A 76 -7.39 -7.21 -10.08
C HIS A 76 -6.70 -8.28 -10.91
N GLU A 77 -7.23 -9.49 -10.90
CA GLU A 77 -6.65 -10.60 -11.65
C GLU A 77 -7.08 -10.62 -13.12
N SER A 78 -8.08 -9.80 -13.49
CA SER A 78 -8.53 -9.65 -14.88
C SER A 78 -7.92 -8.39 -15.46
N CYS A 79 -6.87 -8.55 -16.27
CA CYS A 79 -6.20 -7.42 -16.92
C CYS A 79 -7.03 -6.80 -18.06
N ASN A 80 -7.89 -7.60 -18.71
CA ASN A 80 -8.72 -7.18 -19.86
C ASN A 80 -10.15 -7.72 -19.74
N ALA A 81 -11.12 -7.08 -20.41
CA ALA A 81 -12.51 -7.55 -20.50
C ALA A 81 -12.66 -9.03 -20.90
N GLN A 82 -11.86 -9.51 -21.86
CA GLN A 82 -11.88 -10.91 -22.31
C GLN A 82 -11.49 -11.89 -21.20
N SER A 83 -10.50 -11.53 -20.38
CA SER A 83 -10.07 -12.36 -19.24
C SER A 83 -11.15 -12.43 -18.17
N LEU A 84 -11.92 -11.35 -17.99
CA LEU A 84 -13.07 -11.32 -17.09
C LEU A 84 -14.19 -12.23 -17.60
N PHE A 85 -14.55 -12.16 -18.88
CA PHE A 85 -15.56 -13.05 -19.46
C PHE A 85 -15.16 -14.52 -19.37
N ALA A 86 -13.91 -14.85 -19.68
CA ALA A 86 -13.39 -16.20 -19.57
C ALA A 86 -13.52 -16.76 -18.15
N LYS A 87 -13.22 -15.96 -17.12
CA LYS A 87 -13.40 -16.36 -15.72
C LYS A 87 -14.85 -16.59 -15.33
N VAL A 88 -15.76 -15.70 -15.74
CA VAL A 88 -17.20 -15.88 -15.51
C VAL A 88 -17.67 -17.22 -16.08
N ILE A 89 -17.27 -17.52 -17.31
CA ILE A 89 -17.66 -18.74 -18.02
C ILE A 89 -17.06 -19.97 -17.35
N GLN A 90 -15.78 -19.94 -16.98
CA GLN A 90 -15.10 -21.05 -16.31
C GLN A 90 -15.81 -21.44 -15.01
N VAL A 91 -16.27 -20.45 -14.23
CA VAL A 91 -16.98 -20.71 -12.97
C VAL A 91 -18.40 -21.21 -13.22
N LEU A 92 -19.11 -20.65 -14.21
CA LEU A 92 -20.46 -21.11 -14.56
C LEU A 92 -20.48 -22.48 -15.25
N CYS A 93 -19.42 -22.86 -15.96
CA CYS A 93 -19.30 -24.07 -16.74
C CYS A 93 -17.87 -24.63 -16.62
N PRO A 94 -17.58 -25.45 -15.60
CA PRO A 94 -16.24 -26.02 -15.41
C PRO A 94 -15.81 -27.00 -16.52
N GLY A 95 -16.72 -27.41 -17.41
CA GLY A 95 -16.43 -28.33 -18.52
C GLY A 95 -16.15 -27.70 -19.89
N ASP A 96 -16.46 -26.41 -20.10
CA ASP A 96 -16.29 -25.72 -21.39
C ASP A 96 -15.09 -24.75 -21.31
N THR A 97 -13.87 -25.26 -21.15
CA THR A 97 -12.64 -24.42 -21.03
C THR A 97 -12.14 -23.85 -22.36
N GLU A 98 -12.64 -24.33 -23.50
CA GLU A 98 -12.11 -24.00 -24.83
C GLU A 98 -12.84 -22.86 -25.56
N LYS A 99 -14.01 -22.42 -25.07
CA LYS A 99 -14.76 -21.32 -25.69
C LYS A 99 -14.14 -19.97 -25.36
N LYS A 100 -13.24 -19.50 -26.21
CA LYS A 100 -12.74 -18.12 -26.18
C LYS A 100 -13.84 -17.17 -26.66
N ILE A 101 -14.44 -16.46 -25.72
CA ILE A 101 -15.37 -15.37 -26.03
C ILE A 101 -14.57 -14.08 -26.18
N ASN A 102 -14.57 -13.54 -27.40
CA ASN A 102 -13.80 -12.35 -27.73
C ASN A 102 -14.65 -11.08 -27.65
N ASN A 103 -15.98 -11.23 -27.77
CA ASN A 103 -16.90 -10.11 -27.93
C ASN A 103 -17.99 -10.05 -26.85
N MET A 104 -18.41 -8.85 -26.48
CA MET A 104 -19.45 -8.63 -25.47
C MET A 104 -20.78 -9.30 -25.85
N HIS A 105 -21.15 -9.26 -27.13
CA HIS A 105 -22.39 -9.86 -27.61
C HIS A 105 -22.41 -11.38 -27.48
N GLU A 106 -21.30 -12.05 -27.78
CA GLU A 106 -21.14 -13.49 -27.59
C GLU A 106 -21.28 -13.86 -26.11
N PHE A 107 -20.70 -13.04 -25.22
CA PHE A 107 -20.82 -13.21 -23.78
C PHE A 107 -22.28 -13.08 -23.30
N LEU A 108 -23.00 -12.05 -23.74
CA LEU A 108 -24.42 -11.86 -23.40
C LEU A 108 -25.29 -13.02 -23.92
N ASN A 109 -25.04 -13.49 -25.15
CA ASN A 109 -25.75 -14.64 -25.70
C ASN A 109 -25.45 -15.93 -24.94
N PHE A 110 -24.19 -16.14 -24.53
CA PHE A 110 -23.80 -17.30 -23.71
C PHE A 110 -24.55 -17.32 -22.38
N LEU A 111 -24.55 -16.20 -21.65
CA LEU A 111 -25.28 -16.07 -20.39
C LEU A 111 -26.78 -16.30 -20.59
N ARG A 112 -27.35 -15.72 -21.65
CA ARG A 112 -28.76 -15.88 -21.99
C ARG A 112 -29.13 -17.33 -22.30
N ILE A 113 -28.26 -18.11 -22.93
CA ILE A 113 -28.53 -19.52 -23.23
C ILE A 113 -28.44 -20.37 -21.95
N LYS A 114 -27.37 -20.17 -21.16
CA LYS A 114 -27.10 -21.01 -19.99
C LYS A 114 -28.04 -20.76 -18.82
N LEU A 115 -28.43 -19.51 -18.60
CA LEU A 115 -29.21 -19.13 -17.42
C LEU A 115 -30.72 -19.03 -17.72
N LYS A 116 -31.15 -19.29 -18.97
CA LYS A 116 -32.58 -19.32 -19.35
C LYS A 116 -33.40 -20.35 -18.58
N GLU A 117 -32.77 -21.46 -18.20
CA GLU A 117 -33.41 -22.57 -17.49
C GLU A 117 -33.27 -22.46 -15.96
N ALA A 118 -32.49 -21.49 -15.47
CA ALA A 118 -32.31 -21.27 -14.04
C ALA A 118 -33.53 -20.52 -13.47
N PHE A 119 -34.25 -21.16 -12.55
CA PHE A 119 -35.35 -20.53 -11.80
C PHE A 119 -34.85 -19.64 -10.65
N GLU A 120 -33.57 -19.77 -10.28
CA GLU A 120 -32.95 -19.04 -9.17
C GLU A 120 -32.14 -17.85 -9.67
N THR A 121 -32.09 -16.78 -8.86
CA THR A 121 -31.23 -15.62 -9.07
C THR A 121 -29.76 -16.03 -9.06
N THR A 122 -29.04 -15.80 -10.17
CA THR A 122 -27.59 -15.98 -10.20
C THR A 122 -26.88 -14.67 -9.85
N TYR A 123 -26.00 -14.69 -8.84
CA TYR A 123 -25.25 -13.51 -8.41
C TYR A 123 -23.85 -13.47 -9.05
N LEU A 124 -23.51 -12.38 -9.75
CA LEU A 124 -22.16 -12.12 -10.24
C LEU A 124 -21.50 -11.08 -9.32
N ILE A 125 -20.47 -11.48 -8.59
CA ILE A 125 -19.80 -10.63 -7.59
C ILE A 125 -18.44 -10.22 -8.14
N PHE A 126 -18.26 -8.92 -8.31
CA PHE A 126 -17.04 -8.29 -8.77
C PHE A 126 -16.34 -7.62 -7.58
N ASP A 127 -15.30 -8.27 -7.07
CA ASP A 127 -14.45 -7.71 -6.02
C ASP A 127 -13.41 -6.76 -6.61
N CYS A 128 -13.05 -5.71 -5.86
CA CYS A 128 -12.19 -4.62 -6.29
C CYS A 128 -12.63 -3.97 -7.63
N ALA A 129 -13.91 -3.62 -7.74
CA ALA A 129 -14.53 -3.10 -8.96
C ALA A 129 -13.91 -1.79 -9.50
N GLU A 130 -13.04 -1.11 -8.74
CA GLU A 130 -12.35 0.12 -9.15
C GLU A 130 -11.50 -0.05 -10.39
N VAL A 131 -10.93 -1.25 -10.58
CA VAL A 131 -10.11 -1.59 -11.74
C VAL A 131 -10.93 -1.46 -13.03
N LEU A 132 -12.23 -1.76 -13.00
CA LEU A 132 -13.14 -1.66 -14.15
C LEU A 132 -13.29 -0.23 -14.69
N ARG A 133 -12.88 0.80 -13.94
CA ARG A 133 -12.86 2.19 -14.42
C ARG A 133 -11.71 2.49 -15.37
N LYS A 134 -10.60 1.74 -15.26
CA LYS A 134 -9.42 1.91 -16.12
C LYS A 134 -9.62 1.24 -17.48
N GLU A 135 -10.49 0.23 -17.51
CA GLU A 135 -10.93 -0.45 -18.72
C GLU A 135 -11.88 0.43 -19.56
N ASP A 136 -12.50 -0.18 -20.57
CA ASP A 136 -13.48 0.46 -21.43
C ASP A 136 -14.72 0.96 -20.62
N PRO A 137 -15.08 2.26 -20.70
CA PRO A 137 -16.30 2.83 -20.08
C PRO A 137 -17.60 2.08 -20.44
N PHE A 138 -17.65 1.45 -21.61
CA PHE A 138 -18.82 0.67 -22.02
C PHE A 138 -18.97 -0.64 -21.23
N LEU A 139 -17.87 -1.26 -20.82
CA LEU A 139 -17.88 -2.53 -20.09
C LEU A 139 -18.70 -2.42 -18.80
N LEU A 140 -18.39 -1.41 -17.97
CA LEU A 140 -19.09 -1.17 -16.72
C LEU A 140 -20.58 -0.90 -16.96
N SER A 141 -20.90 -0.10 -17.98
CA SER A 141 -22.29 0.21 -18.38
C SER A 141 -23.09 -1.05 -18.72
N VAL A 142 -22.47 -2.00 -19.42
CA VAL A 142 -23.10 -3.27 -19.80
C VAL A 142 -23.26 -4.19 -18.59
N LEU A 143 -22.24 -4.30 -17.73
CA LEU A 143 -22.30 -5.12 -16.53
C LEU A 143 -23.41 -4.66 -15.57
N LEU A 144 -23.60 -3.35 -15.39
CA LEU A 144 -24.68 -2.81 -14.54
C LEU A 144 -26.08 -3.11 -15.06
N LYS A 145 -26.24 -3.23 -16.39
CA LYS A 145 -27.51 -3.51 -17.09
C LYS A 145 -27.65 -4.96 -17.53
N LEU A 146 -26.80 -5.86 -17.02
CA LEU A 146 -26.67 -7.21 -17.55
C LEU A 146 -27.97 -8.02 -17.42
N GLN A 147 -28.74 -7.81 -16.35
CA GLN A 147 -30.09 -8.37 -16.17
C GLN A 147 -31.05 -7.92 -17.29
N MET A 148 -31.04 -6.62 -17.64
CA MET A 148 -31.92 -6.05 -18.67
C MET A 148 -31.54 -6.51 -20.08
N LEU A 149 -30.24 -6.64 -20.34
CA LEU A 149 -29.72 -7.00 -21.67
C LEU A 149 -29.88 -8.50 -21.96
N THR A 150 -29.68 -9.36 -20.98
CA THR A 150 -29.81 -10.81 -21.15
C THR A 150 -31.24 -11.30 -20.96
N THR A 151 -32.10 -10.50 -20.32
CA THR A 151 -33.46 -10.86 -19.89
C THR A 151 -33.49 -12.13 -19.05
N VAL A 152 -32.48 -12.32 -18.20
CA VAL A 152 -32.35 -13.46 -17.28
C VAL A 152 -32.21 -12.94 -15.85
N ASN A 153 -32.56 -13.77 -14.86
CA ASN A 153 -32.49 -13.44 -13.44
C ASN A 153 -31.05 -13.41 -12.91
N ILE A 154 -30.31 -12.39 -13.31
CA ILE A 154 -28.91 -12.16 -12.91
C ILE A 154 -28.83 -10.87 -12.12
N CYS A 155 -28.18 -10.92 -10.96
CA CYS A 155 -27.86 -9.73 -10.18
C CYS A 155 -26.35 -9.52 -10.15
N THR A 156 -25.91 -8.30 -10.43
CA THR A 156 -24.49 -7.94 -10.32
C THR A 156 -24.22 -7.22 -9.00
N ILE A 157 -23.19 -7.64 -8.27
CA ILE A 157 -22.76 -7.01 -7.02
C ILE A 157 -21.32 -6.54 -7.21
N PHE A 158 -21.09 -5.24 -7.01
CA PHE A 158 -19.77 -4.62 -7.11
C PHE A 158 -19.27 -4.28 -5.71
N ILE A 159 -18.07 -4.72 -5.36
CA ILE A 159 -17.39 -4.36 -4.12
C ILE A 159 -16.26 -3.40 -4.48
N SER A 160 -16.24 -2.22 -3.86
CA SER A 160 -15.25 -1.17 -4.13
C SER A 160 -14.92 -0.41 -2.85
N GLU A 161 -13.81 0.29 -2.78
CA GLU A 161 -13.55 1.31 -1.76
C GLU A 161 -14.18 2.65 -2.13
N LEU A 162 -14.17 2.97 -3.42
CA LEU A 162 -14.67 4.23 -3.94
C LEU A 162 -16.21 4.28 -4.04
N PRO A 163 -16.83 5.44 -3.75
CA PRO A 163 -18.27 5.63 -3.89
C PRO A 163 -18.71 5.65 -5.36
N TRP A 164 -20.01 5.43 -5.60
CA TRP A 164 -20.60 5.43 -6.94
C TRP A 164 -20.30 6.68 -7.77
N ARG A 165 -20.23 7.86 -7.12
CA ARG A 165 -19.95 9.13 -7.80
C ARG A 165 -18.65 9.10 -8.62
N ALA A 166 -17.65 8.36 -8.16
CA ALA A 166 -16.37 8.29 -8.84
C ALA A 166 -16.36 7.23 -9.98
N PHE A 167 -17.39 6.39 -10.10
CA PHE A 167 -17.60 5.47 -11.23
C PHE A 167 -18.30 6.12 -12.42
N ARG A 168 -18.88 7.31 -12.24
CA ARG A 168 -19.61 8.00 -13.32
C ARG A 168 -18.65 8.43 -14.42
N SER A 169 -18.76 7.77 -15.57
CA SER A 169 -18.11 8.20 -16.81
C SER A 169 -18.96 9.25 -17.53
N GLN A 170 -18.44 9.82 -18.62
CA GLN A 170 -19.17 10.75 -19.49
C GLN A 170 -20.38 10.06 -20.19
N VAL A 171 -20.37 8.73 -20.26
CA VAL A 171 -21.48 7.93 -20.77
C VAL A 171 -22.51 7.72 -19.66
N ASN A 172 -23.78 8.04 -19.92
CA ASN A 172 -24.87 7.79 -18.97
C ASN A 172 -24.98 6.29 -18.64
N CYS A 173 -24.52 5.93 -17.45
CA CYS A 173 -24.60 4.59 -16.90
C CYS A 173 -25.93 4.38 -16.14
N PHE A 174 -26.33 3.13 -15.95
CA PHE A 174 -27.39 2.80 -15.01
C PHE A 174 -26.91 3.04 -13.58
N ASP A 175 -27.71 3.67 -12.74
CA ASP A 175 -27.35 3.92 -11.34
C ASP A 175 -27.68 2.67 -10.48
N PRO A 176 -26.66 1.98 -9.92
CA PRO A 176 -26.86 0.86 -9.01
C PRO A 176 -27.37 1.36 -7.66
N ILE A 177 -28.00 0.46 -6.89
CA ILE A 177 -28.28 0.72 -5.48
C ILE A 177 -26.94 0.72 -4.74
N SER A 178 -26.63 1.78 -4.00
CA SER A 178 -25.36 1.89 -3.27
C SER A 178 -25.54 1.63 -1.78
N LEU A 179 -24.78 0.69 -1.23
CA LEU A 179 -24.69 0.39 0.20
C LEU A 179 -23.32 0.82 0.73
N HIS A 180 -23.33 1.68 1.75
CA HIS A 180 -22.12 2.14 2.42
C HIS A 180 -21.81 1.27 3.64
N PHE A 181 -20.59 0.72 3.70
CA PHE A 181 -20.02 0.10 4.89
C PHE A 181 -19.23 1.16 5.66
N GLN A 182 -19.76 1.53 6.81
CA GLN A 182 -19.12 2.52 7.70
C GLN A 182 -17.88 1.92 8.36
N ASP A 183 -16.91 2.76 8.65
CA ASP A 183 -15.72 2.35 9.38
C ASP A 183 -16.05 1.93 10.81
N TYR A 184 -15.28 0.98 11.34
CA TYR A 184 -15.44 0.55 12.73
C TYR A 184 -14.95 1.64 13.68
N SER A 185 -15.71 1.88 14.74
CA SER A 185 -15.25 2.73 15.84
C SER A 185 -14.13 2.06 16.64
N LYS A 186 -13.39 2.85 17.43
CA LYS A 186 -12.29 2.35 18.27
C LYS A 186 -12.73 1.19 19.17
N ASP A 187 -13.90 1.32 19.80
CA ASP A 187 -14.42 0.32 20.72
C ASP A 187 -14.84 -0.96 19.99
N GLN A 188 -15.46 -0.82 18.81
CA GLN A 188 -15.81 -1.96 17.95
C GLN A 188 -14.56 -2.73 17.49
N ILE A 189 -13.49 -2.03 17.08
CA ILE A 189 -12.23 -2.68 16.70
C ILE A 189 -11.62 -3.41 17.90
N ALA A 190 -11.64 -2.79 19.09
CA ALA A 190 -11.14 -3.44 20.30
C ALA A 190 -11.90 -4.74 20.60
N GLU A 191 -13.23 -4.73 20.47
CA GLU A 191 -14.05 -5.93 20.68
C GLU A 191 -13.80 -7.02 19.61
N ILE A 192 -13.61 -6.63 18.34
CA ILE A 192 -13.24 -7.56 17.26
C ILE A 192 -11.89 -8.21 17.56
N LEU A 193 -10.89 -7.43 17.98
CA LEU A 193 -9.56 -7.95 18.30
C LEU A 193 -9.60 -8.88 19.51
N THR A 194 -10.47 -8.64 20.50
CA THR A 194 -10.57 -9.54 21.66
C THR A 194 -11.07 -10.95 21.33
N LEU A 195 -11.65 -11.17 20.15
CA LEU A 195 -12.02 -12.51 19.69
C LEU A 195 -10.79 -13.39 19.39
N ASP A 196 -9.66 -12.78 19.02
CA ASP A 196 -8.42 -13.47 18.67
C ASP A 196 -7.59 -13.83 19.92
N CYS A 197 -8.23 -13.92 21.09
CA CYS A 197 -7.58 -14.20 22.37
C CYS A 197 -6.99 -15.62 22.36
N PRO A 198 -5.71 -15.79 22.73
CA PRO A 198 -5.13 -17.12 22.92
C PRO A 198 -5.81 -17.85 24.10
N PRO A 199 -5.93 -19.19 24.03
CA PRO A 199 -6.66 -19.98 25.02
C PRO A 199 -6.01 -20.01 26.41
N GLU A 200 -4.75 -19.60 26.52
CA GLU A 200 -3.96 -19.64 27.76
C GLU A 200 -4.30 -18.48 28.72
N HIS A 201 -4.96 -17.43 28.25
CA HIS A 201 -5.17 -16.20 29.02
C HIS A 201 -6.64 -15.81 29.15
N THR A 202 -6.96 -15.07 30.21
CA THR A 202 -8.31 -14.54 30.46
C THR A 202 -8.67 -13.45 29.45
N VAL A 203 -9.91 -13.46 28.96
CA VAL A 203 -10.43 -12.44 28.02
C VAL A 203 -10.31 -11.01 28.57
N VAL A 204 -10.47 -10.84 29.89
CA VAL A 204 -10.33 -9.53 30.56
C VAL A 204 -8.88 -9.02 30.48
N PHE A 205 -7.91 -9.91 30.65
CA PHE A 205 -6.49 -9.59 30.53
C PHE A 205 -6.17 -9.17 29.10
N TYR A 206 -6.61 -9.94 28.11
CA TYR A 206 -6.38 -9.62 26.70
C TYR A 206 -7.08 -8.31 26.27
N LYS A 207 -8.28 -8.02 26.79
CA LYS A 207 -8.95 -6.73 26.56
C LYS A 207 -8.14 -5.54 27.07
N SER A 208 -7.46 -5.69 28.21
CA SER A 208 -6.56 -4.65 28.74
C SER A 208 -5.36 -4.41 27.81
N TYR A 209 -4.79 -5.47 27.25
CA TYR A 209 -3.70 -5.42 26.26
C TYR A 209 -4.14 -4.75 24.95
N VAL A 210 -5.27 -5.18 24.38
CA VAL A 210 -5.83 -4.59 23.17
C VAL A 210 -6.07 -3.09 23.36
N ASN A 211 -6.55 -2.66 24.54
CA ASN A 211 -6.72 -1.23 24.84
C ASN A 211 -5.40 -0.45 24.83
N VAL A 212 -4.27 -1.07 25.22
CA VAL A 212 -2.93 -0.44 25.14
C VAL A 212 -2.51 -0.29 23.67
N ILE A 213 -2.71 -1.32 22.85
CA ILE A 213 -2.44 -1.26 21.39
C ILE A 213 -3.31 -0.21 20.73
N MET A 214 -4.61 -0.20 21.03
CA MET A 214 -5.56 0.77 20.47
C MET A 214 -5.28 2.20 20.93
N LYS A 215 -4.59 2.42 22.06
CA LYS A 215 -4.14 3.77 22.45
C LYS A 215 -2.90 4.22 21.67
N THR A 216 -2.03 3.29 21.29
CA THR A 216 -0.75 3.59 20.62
C THR A 216 -0.89 3.65 19.09
N PHE A 217 -1.51 2.64 18.49
CA PHE A 217 -1.56 2.49 17.03
C PHE A 217 -2.78 3.10 16.35
N PHE A 218 -3.89 3.34 17.06
CA PHE A 218 -5.12 3.85 16.41
C PHE A 218 -4.95 5.24 15.76
N ILE A 219 -3.99 6.03 16.23
CA ILE A 219 -3.64 7.32 15.62
C ILE A 219 -2.95 7.11 14.25
N LEU A 220 -2.24 6.00 14.07
CA LEU A 220 -1.50 5.66 12.86
C LEU A 220 -2.34 4.83 11.89
N THR A 221 -3.09 3.85 12.39
CA THR A 221 -3.86 2.89 11.58
C THR A 221 -5.22 2.56 12.15
N THR A 222 -6.19 2.47 11.23
CA THR A 222 -7.52 1.90 11.48
C THR A 222 -7.70 0.52 10.86
N ASN A 223 -6.68 0.01 10.16
CA ASN A 223 -6.72 -1.28 9.48
C ASN A 223 -6.69 -2.44 10.49
N ILE A 224 -7.80 -3.19 10.57
CA ILE A 224 -7.97 -4.30 11.53
C ILE A 224 -6.91 -5.39 11.32
N SER A 225 -6.61 -5.75 10.07
CA SER A 225 -5.62 -6.81 9.77
C SER A 225 -4.21 -6.46 10.26
N GLU A 226 -3.81 -5.19 10.11
CA GLU A 226 -2.50 -4.72 10.58
C GLU A 226 -2.47 -4.64 12.12
N LEU A 227 -3.54 -4.15 12.75
CA LEU A 227 -3.66 -4.14 14.20
C LEU A 227 -3.64 -5.56 14.79
N ARG A 228 -4.29 -6.53 14.14
CA ARG A 228 -4.25 -7.94 14.52
C ARG A 228 -2.83 -8.50 14.45
N HIS A 229 -2.12 -8.24 13.35
CA HIS A 229 -0.74 -8.68 13.17
C HIS A 229 0.20 -8.05 14.21
N LEU A 230 0.07 -6.74 14.47
CA LEU A 230 0.84 -6.06 15.51
C LEU A 230 0.52 -6.55 16.92
N ALA A 231 -0.75 -6.89 17.18
CA ALA A 231 -1.18 -7.46 18.44
C ALA A 231 -0.58 -8.84 18.68
N GLU A 232 -0.59 -9.71 17.67
CA GLU A 232 -0.02 -11.06 17.75
C GLU A 232 1.49 -11.01 18.01
N ILE A 233 2.22 -10.16 17.27
CA ILE A 233 3.68 -10.08 17.37
C ILE A 233 4.15 -9.59 18.74
N ASN A 234 3.50 -8.57 19.29
CA ASN A 234 3.96 -7.94 20.53
C ASN A 234 3.39 -8.60 21.78
N PHE A 235 2.51 -9.61 21.63
CA PHE A 235 1.82 -10.24 22.76
C PHE A 235 2.79 -11.02 23.65
N GLU A 236 3.72 -11.77 23.06
CA GLU A 236 4.75 -12.52 23.80
C GLU A 236 5.55 -11.59 24.74
N LYS A 237 5.91 -10.40 24.26
CA LYS A 237 6.66 -9.41 25.06
C LYS A 237 5.81 -8.75 26.14
N TYR A 238 4.50 -8.62 25.91
CA TYR A 238 3.58 -8.14 26.94
C TYR A 238 3.47 -9.12 28.11
N CYS A 239 3.52 -10.43 27.82
CA CYS A 239 3.42 -11.49 28.83
C CYS A 239 4.73 -11.80 29.56
N GLU A 240 5.87 -11.28 29.11
CA GLU A 240 7.18 -11.56 29.73
C GLU A 240 7.23 -11.26 31.24
N PRO A 241 6.71 -10.13 31.77
CA PRO A 241 6.73 -9.86 33.21
C PRO A 241 5.84 -10.80 34.03
N LEU A 242 4.87 -11.48 33.40
CA LEU A 242 4.03 -12.48 34.06
C LEU A 242 4.76 -13.81 34.24
N GLN A 243 5.76 -14.10 33.40
CA GLN A 243 6.54 -15.33 33.47
C GLN A 243 7.69 -15.21 34.49
N GLU A 244 8.08 -13.99 34.85
CA GLU A 244 9.20 -13.72 35.77
C GLU A 244 8.74 -13.58 37.23
N ASP A 245 7.54 -13.05 37.49
CA ASP A 245 6.97 -12.88 38.83
C ASP A 245 5.50 -13.36 38.89
N ASP A 246 5.22 -14.49 39.55
CA ASP A 246 3.86 -15.06 39.69
C ASP A 246 2.97 -14.32 40.73
N ASP A 247 3.57 -13.55 41.65
CA ASP A 247 2.97 -13.22 42.96
C ASP A 247 2.64 -11.74 43.23
N ILE A 248 2.51 -10.90 42.20
CA ILE A 248 2.07 -9.51 42.40
C ILE A 248 0.83 -9.28 41.56
N GLU A 249 -0.28 -8.91 42.22
CA GLU A 249 -1.44 -8.30 41.59
C GLU A 249 -0.99 -7.41 40.44
N VAL A 250 -1.19 -7.92 39.21
CA VAL A 250 -0.46 -7.45 38.04
C VAL A 250 -0.98 -6.07 37.70
N SER A 251 -0.31 -5.05 38.24
CA SER A 251 -0.69 -3.67 37.97
C SER A 251 -0.57 -3.45 36.46
N SER A 252 -1.68 -3.15 35.80
CA SER A 252 -1.73 -2.91 34.35
C SER A 252 -0.72 -1.83 33.91
N PHE A 253 -0.31 -0.97 34.85
CA PHE A 253 0.72 0.04 34.67
C PHE A 253 2.14 -0.53 34.49
N ARG A 254 2.53 -1.59 35.23
CA ARG A 254 3.87 -2.22 35.07
C ARG A 254 4.00 -2.88 33.70
N LEU A 255 2.96 -3.59 33.27
CA LEU A 255 2.91 -4.21 31.93
C LEU A 255 2.95 -3.15 30.82
N TRP A 256 2.19 -2.06 30.99
CA TRP A 256 2.22 -0.94 30.06
C TRP A 256 3.63 -0.33 29.96
N LYS A 257 4.31 -0.09 31.09
CA LYS A 257 5.66 0.49 31.11
C LYS A 257 6.70 -0.41 30.46
N ASN A 258 6.54 -1.75 30.54
CA ASN A 258 7.44 -2.69 29.86
C ASN A 258 7.26 -2.65 28.33
N ILE A 259 6.02 -2.62 27.86
CA ILE A 259 5.72 -2.71 26.42
C ILE A 259 5.78 -1.36 25.71
N GLU A 260 5.60 -0.23 26.40
CA GLU A 260 5.62 1.10 25.78
C GLU A 260 6.85 1.36 24.87
N PRO A 261 8.11 1.09 25.29
CA PRO A 261 9.26 1.29 24.42
C PRO A 261 9.27 0.37 23.20
N THR A 262 8.85 -0.89 23.35
CA THR A 262 8.83 -1.86 22.24
C THR A 262 7.76 -1.51 21.21
N LEU A 263 6.59 -1.01 21.64
CA LEU A 263 5.57 -0.49 20.72
C LEU A 263 6.07 0.75 19.97
N LYS A 264 6.85 1.62 20.64
CA LYS A 264 7.49 2.78 19.99
C LYS A 264 8.50 2.38 18.91
N GLU A 265 9.30 1.35 19.15
CA GLU A 265 10.20 0.79 18.13
C GLU A 265 9.42 0.12 17.00
N ALA A 266 8.38 -0.66 17.33
CA ALA A 266 7.54 -1.35 16.34
C ALA A 266 6.80 -0.38 15.40
N MET A 267 6.47 0.83 15.86
CA MET A 267 5.91 1.90 15.02
C MET A 267 6.87 2.30 13.88
N GLY A 268 8.17 2.38 14.15
CA GLY A 268 9.17 2.79 13.15
C GLY A 268 9.62 1.67 12.22
N SER A 269 9.55 0.40 12.65
CA SER A 269 10.15 -0.72 11.94
C SER A 269 9.14 -1.71 11.36
N VAL A 270 8.26 -2.27 12.20
CA VAL A 270 7.33 -3.35 11.84
C VAL A 270 6.16 -2.79 11.03
N TYR A 271 5.62 -1.65 11.43
CA TYR A 271 4.53 -1.02 10.69
C TYR A 271 4.95 -0.58 9.28
N LEU A 272 6.16 -0.01 9.14
CA LEU A 272 6.74 0.35 7.84
C LEU A 272 7.30 -0.87 7.07
N ARG A 273 7.19 -2.08 7.64
CA ARG A 273 7.69 -3.34 7.08
C ARG A 273 9.19 -3.31 6.73
N GLU A 274 9.98 -2.53 7.47
CA GLU A 274 11.44 -2.50 7.34
C GLU A 274 12.06 -3.83 7.82
N ILE A 275 11.40 -4.46 8.80
CA ILE A 275 11.80 -5.73 9.37
C ILE A 275 10.68 -6.74 9.15
N SER A 276 11.03 -7.93 8.66
CA SER A 276 10.11 -9.06 8.55
C SER A 276 9.64 -9.52 9.94
N SER A 277 8.40 -9.99 10.04
CA SER A 277 7.80 -10.51 11.28
C SER A 277 8.65 -11.60 11.93
N SER A 278 9.28 -12.48 11.17
CA SER A 278 10.16 -13.54 11.70
C SER A 278 11.45 -12.97 12.33
N LYS A 279 12.07 -11.97 11.68
CA LYS A 279 13.25 -11.28 12.22
C LYS A 279 12.89 -10.50 13.50
N TRP A 280 11.69 -9.92 13.54
CA TRP A 280 11.21 -9.18 14.71
C TRP A 280 10.87 -10.09 15.90
N LYS A 281 10.22 -11.24 15.67
CA LYS A 281 9.99 -12.24 16.73
C LYS A 281 11.32 -12.69 17.35
N ALA A 282 12.31 -13.04 16.53
CA ALA A 282 13.65 -13.37 17.01
C ALA A 282 14.31 -12.23 17.81
N TYR A 283 14.15 -10.98 17.37
CA TYR A 283 14.64 -9.80 18.08
C TYR A 283 13.95 -9.60 19.45
N CYS A 284 12.66 -9.92 19.54
CA CYS A 284 11.90 -9.84 20.79
C CYS A 284 12.25 -10.98 21.76
N SER A 285 12.60 -12.16 21.24
CA SER A 285 13.00 -13.33 22.04
C SER A 285 14.43 -13.24 22.58
N THR A 286 15.33 -12.46 21.97
CA THR A 286 16.70 -12.31 22.49
C THR A 286 16.69 -11.41 23.72
N LYS A 287 16.53 -12.03 24.89
CA LYS A 287 16.88 -11.43 26.19
C LYS A 287 18.40 -11.23 26.19
N ASP A 288 18.90 -10.02 25.92
CA ASP A 288 20.17 -9.53 26.51
C ASP A 288 20.55 -8.08 26.17
N GLN A 289 21.39 -7.53 27.05
CA GLN A 289 21.46 -6.15 27.53
C GLN A 289 22.32 -5.17 26.71
N ASN A 290 22.75 -5.49 25.49
CA ASN A 290 23.59 -4.57 24.70
C ASN A 290 22.78 -3.78 23.66
N SER A 291 22.41 -2.55 24.02
CA SER A 291 21.72 -1.56 23.18
C SER A 291 22.42 -1.24 21.86
N GLU A 292 23.74 -1.46 21.76
CA GLU A 292 24.53 -1.17 20.56
C GLU A 292 24.36 -2.20 19.43
N ASN A 293 24.10 -3.47 19.77
CA ASN A 293 23.82 -4.53 18.77
C ASN A 293 22.35 -4.60 18.35
N LYS A 294 21.46 -3.86 19.02
CA LYS A 294 20.03 -3.80 18.69
C LYS A 294 19.74 -2.96 17.44
N CYS A 295 20.43 -1.82 17.28
CA CYS A 295 20.28 -0.94 16.12
C CYS A 295 20.97 -1.47 14.84
N SER A 296 21.96 -2.35 14.96
CA SER A 296 22.74 -2.84 13.82
C SER A 296 21.95 -3.81 12.94
N ILE A 297 21.02 -4.58 13.51
CA ILE A 297 20.14 -5.51 12.77
C ILE A 297 19.14 -4.75 11.88
N ILE A 298 18.62 -3.61 12.37
CA ILE A 298 17.61 -2.79 11.68
C ILE A 298 18.25 -1.92 10.57
N THR A 299 19.50 -1.49 10.77
CA THR A 299 20.19 -0.57 9.86
C THR A 299 21.01 -1.26 8.77
N LEU A 300 21.22 -2.58 8.85
CA LEU A 300 22.04 -3.32 7.88
C LEU A 300 21.44 -3.29 6.46
N ASP A 301 20.12 -3.41 6.33
CA ASP A 301 19.46 -3.57 5.02
C ASP A 301 19.30 -2.22 4.27
N LYS A 302 19.10 -1.10 4.97
CA LYS A 302 18.97 0.23 4.32
C LYS A 302 20.29 0.75 3.72
N PHE A 303 21.43 0.34 4.26
CA PHE A 303 22.73 0.93 3.93
C PHE A 303 23.75 -0.02 3.31
N SER A 304 23.56 -1.34 3.35
CA SER A 304 24.53 -2.27 2.74
C SER A 304 24.71 -2.05 1.23
N ALA A 305 23.64 -1.67 0.51
CA ALA A 305 23.71 -1.37 -0.92
C ALA A 305 24.60 -0.15 -1.27
N THR A 306 24.93 0.72 -0.30
CA THR A 306 25.72 1.94 -0.55
C THR A 306 27.23 1.73 -0.47
N ARG A 307 27.70 0.67 0.19
CA ARG A 307 29.15 0.45 0.43
C ARG A 307 29.91 0.00 -0.82
N GLU A 308 29.23 -0.60 -1.81
CA GLU A 308 29.88 -1.30 -2.92
C GLU A 308 29.78 -0.60 -4.29
N LEU A 309 29.61 0.72 -4.33
CA LEU A 309 29.72 1.43 -5.62
C LEU A 309 31.20 1.50 -6.09
N PRO A 310 31.48 1.25 -7.40
CA PRO A 310 32.80 1.44 -7.97
C PRO A 310 33.32 2.87 -7.78
N PHE A 311 34.65 3.04 -7.75
CA PHE A 311 35.30 4.32 -7.48
C PHE A 311 34.76 5.46 -8.36
N TYR A 312 34.84 5.34 -9.70
CA TYR A 312 34.36 6.37 -10.61
C TYR A 312 32.84 6.56 -10.55
N SER A 313 32.05 5.51 -10.31
CA SER A 313 30.59 5.61 -10.12
C SER A 313 30.22 6.49 -8.93
N LYS A 314 31.02 6.44 -7.85
CA LYS A 314 30.82 7.31 -6.68
C LYS A 314 31.06 8.79 -7.03
N PHE A 315 32.13 9.11 -7.77
CA PHE A 315 32.39 10.48 -8.23
C PHE A 315 31.33 10.98 -9.23
N LEU A 316 30.90 10.13 -10.16
CA LEU A 316 29.83 10.46 -11.11
C LEU A 316 28.53 10.79 -10.38
N LEU A 317 28.20 10.03 -9.34
CA LEU A 317 27.03 10.28 -8.52
C LEU A 317 27.12 11.61 -7.74
N LEU A 318 28.28 11.92 -7.15
CA LEU A 318 28.53 13.22 -6.50
C LEU A 318 28.39 14.37 -7.50
N ALA A 319 28.98 14.24 -8.69
CA ALA A 319 28.90 15.25 -9.75
C ALA A 319 27.46 15.46 -10.23
N ALA A 320 26.69 14.38 -10.41
CA ALA A 320 25.27 14.44 -10.76
C ALA A 320 24.44 15.13 -9.67
N TYR A 321 24.76 14.90 -8.39
CA TYR A 321 24.11 15.54 -7.27
C TYR A 321 24.36 17.05 -7.26
N PHE A 322 25.63 17.49 -7.35
CA PHE A 322 25.97 18.90 -7.43
C PHE A 322 25.34 19.58 -8.65
N ALA A 323 25.34 18.92 -9.81
CA ALA A 323 24.67 19.43 -11.00
C ALA A 323 23.15 19.63 -10.79
N SER A 324 22.49 18.76 -10.04
CA SER A 324 21.04 18.84 -9.79
C SER A 324 20.66 19.92 -8.79
N TYR A 325 21.43 20.04 -7.70
CA TYR A 325 21.09 20.92 -6.59
C TYR A 325 21.69 22.32 -6.73
N ASN A 326 22.87 22.47 -7.35
CA ASN A 326 23.47 23.79 -7.60
C ASN A 326 22.98 24.43 -8.90
N PRO A 327 22.79 25.77 -8.96
CA PRO A 327 22.60 26.49 -10.20
C PRO A 327 23.83 26.43 -11.11
N PRO A 328 23.67 26.42 -12.44
CA PRO A 328 24.81 26.46 -13.37
C PRO A 328 25.67 27.73 -13.21
N LYS A 329 25.13 28.79 -12.60
CA LYS A 329 25.85 30.04 -12.32
C LYS A 329 26.89 29.90 -11.21
N SER A 330 26.71 28.98 -10.26
CA SER A 330 27.66 28.79 -9.15
C SER A 330 28.72 27.74 -9.45
N ASP A 331 28.57 26.94 -10.52
CA ASP A 331 29.57 25.96 -10.93
C ASP A 331 30.97 26.58 -11.09
N PHE A 332 31.05 27.81 -11.62
CA PHE A 332 32.32 28.52 -11.77
C PHE A 332 32.99 28.82 -10.42
N ARG A 333 32.20 29.17 -9.40
CA ARG A 333 32.69 29.47 -8.05
C ARG A 333 33.28 28.22 -7.38
N HIS A 334 32.65 27.07 -7.60
CA HIS A 334 32.94 25.83 -6.88
C HIS A 334 33.96 24.93 -7.57
N PHE A 335 33.95 24.87 -8.91
CA PHE A 335 34.66 23.83 -9.65
C PHE A 335 35.83 24.35 -10.52
N VAL A 336 36.06 25.66 -10.60
CA VAL A 336 37.19 26.22 -11.36
C VAL A 336 38.35 26.56 -10.42
N LYS A 337 39.43 25.76 -10.50
CA LYS A 337 40.68 25.98 -9.75
C LYS A 337 41.50 27.08 -10.46
N ASN A 338 42.12 27.98 -9.70
CA ASN A 338 42.89 29.17 -10.14
C ASN A 338 42.05 30.34 -10.68
N GLN A 339 41.20 30.91 -9.83
CA GLN A 339 40.61 32.21 -10.12
C GLN A 339 41.63 33.33 -9.84
N GLY A 340 42.00 34.08 -10.87
CA GLY A 340 42.48 35.44 -10.66
C GLY A 340 41.42 36.28 -9.92
N LYS A 341 41.81 37.38 -9.27
CA LYS A 341 40.91 38.26 -8.50
C LYS A 341 39.67 38.67 -9.33
N GLN A 342 38.54 38.00 -9.13
CA GLN A 342 37.29 38.42 -9.75
C GLN A 342 36.74 39.65 -9.03
N ALA A 343 36.37 40.67 -9.81
CA ALA A 343 35.73 41.87 -9.30
C ALA A 343 34.36 41.52 -8.69
N LYS A 344 34.18 41.80 -7.40
CA LYS A 344 32.92 41.58 -6.66
C LYS A 344 31.82 42.44 -7.26
N LYS A 345 31.00 41.90 -8.18
CA LYS A 345 29.71 42.51 -8.53
C LYS A 345 28.75 42.25 -7.37
N ARG A 346 28.14 43.33 -6.85
CA ARG A 346 27.09 43.27 -5.82
C ARG A 346 25.89 42.50 -6.37
N ILE A 347 25.77 41.23 -6.02
CA ILE A 347 24.58 40.44 -6.25
C ILE A 347 23.62 40.78 -5.10
N THR A 348 22.51 41.43 -5.41
CA THR A 348 21.35 41.51 -4.51
C THR A 348 20.93 40.08 -4.20
N LYS A 349 21.13 39.63 -2.95
CA LYS A 349 20.64 38.33 -2.46
C LYS A 349 19.11 38.32 -2.56
N LYS A 350 18.56 37.86 -3.69
CA LYS A 350 17.21 37.29 -3.67
C LYS A 350 17.33 36.09 -2.73
N VAL A 351 16.43 36.01 -1.76
CA VAL A 351 16.28 34.84 -0.89
C VAL A 351 16.05 33.64 -1.81
N GLU A 352 17.11 32.88 -2.10
CA GLU A 352 16.99 31.69 -2.91
C GLU A 352 16.20 30.68 -2.08
N LYS A 353 15.06 30.26 -2.62
CA LYS A 353 14.21 29.23 -2.02
C LYS A 353 15.06 27.97 -1.84
N ASN A 354 15.07 27.38 -0.64
CA ASN A 354 15.76 26.12 -0.33
C ASN A 354 15.53 25.10 -1.44
N ARG A 355 16.58 24.79 -2.19
CA ARG A 355 16.48 24.03 -3.43
C ARG A 355 16.25 22.56 -3.14
N HIS A 356 16.73 22.09 -1.99
CA HIS A 356 16.39 20.79 -1.45
C HIS A 356 14.88 20.57 -1.25
N LEU A 357 14.09 21.61 -0.96
CA LEU A 357 12.63 21.49 -0.86
C LEU A 357 11.93 21.50 -2.21
N LEU A 358 12.52 22.14 -3.23
CA LEU A 358 12.00 22.17 -4.60
C LEU A 358 12.28 20.86 -5.37
N GLY A 359 13.23 20.06 -4.87
CA GLY A 359 13.67 18.82 -5.48
C GLY A 359 14.73 19.01 -6.58
N PRO A 360 15.25 17.90 -7.13
CA PRO A 360 16.40 17.94 -8.03
C PRO A 360 16.03 18.52 -9.41
N LYS A 361 16.90 19.39 -9.95
CA LYS A 361 16.71 20.02 -11.26
C LYS A 361 17.41 19.21 -12.36
N PRO A 362 16.86 19.22 -13.59
CA PRO A 362 17.52 18.57 -14.71
C PRO A 362 18.81 19.31 -15.09
N PHE A 363 19.83 18.55 -15.49
CA PHE A 363 21.13 19.04 -15.95
C PHE A 363 21.56 18.31 -17.23
N THR A 364 22.47 18.90 -18.00
CA THR A 364 23.03 18.30 -19.21
C THR A 364 24.19 17.36 -18.88
N LEU A 365 24.38 16.31 -19.68
CA LEU A 365 25.52 15.39 -19.58
C LEU A 365 26.86 16.14 -19.49
N ASP A 366 27.08 17.12 -20.36
CA ASP A 366 28.33 17.88 -20.43
C ASP A 366 28.65 18.61 -19.13
N ARG A 367 27.63 19.19 -18.49
CA ARG A 367 27.76 19.87 -17.20
C ARG A 367 28.20 18.89 -16.12
N MET A 368 27.59 17.70 -16.07
CA MET A 368 27.96 16.65 -15.13
C MET A 368 29.39 16.16 -15.35
N LEU A 369 29.79 15.90 -16.60
CA LEU A 369 31.15 15.46 -16.92
C LEU A 369 32.18 16.54 -16.56
N SER A 370 31.87 17.82 -16.79
CA SER A 370 32.73 18.94 -16.41
C SER A 370 32.95 18.99 -14.88
N ILE A 371 31.88 18.83 -14.11
CA ILE A 371 31.94 18.76 -12.65
C ILE A 371 32.72 17.51 -12.21
N PHE A 372 32.47 16.36 -12.82
CA PHE A 372 33.17 15.10 -12.56
C PHE A 372 34.69 15.25 -12.74
N PHE A 373 35.14 15.75 -13.90
CA PHE A 373 36.57 15.94 -14.16
C PHE A 373 37.22 16.96 -13.21
N SER A 374 36.48 17.98 -12.76
CA SER A 374 36.98 18.95 -11.78
C SER A 374 37.20 18.32 -10.39
N ILE A 375 36.27 17.47 -9.96
CA ILE A 375 36.29 16.85 -8.63
C ILE A 375 37.30 15.71 -8.55
N VAL A 376 37.44 14.89 -9.61
CA VAL A 376 38.37 13.75 -9.63
C VAL A 376 39.83 14.24 -9.54
N GLY A 377 40.15 15.41 -10.10
CA GLY A 377 41.48 16.03 -10.01
C GLY A 377 42.58 15.34 -10.83
N GLU A 378 42.36 14.10 -11.27
CA GLU A 378 43.21 13.36 -12.20
C GLU A 378 42.77 13.55 -13.66
N LYS A 379 43.72 13.43 -14.61
CA LYS A 379 43.43 13.48 -16.04
C LYS A 379 42.81 12.15 -16.50
N VAL A 380 41.51 12.00 -16.28
CA VAL A 380 40.74 10.85 -16.75
C VAL A 380 40.32 11.06 -18.22
N LEU A 381 40.61 10.09 -19.08
CA LEU A 381 40.14 10.11 -20.47
C LEU A 381 38.65 9.73 -20.54
N PRO A 382 37.86 10.39 -21.41
CA PRO A 382 36.45 10.02 -21.63
C PRO A 382 36.37 8.67 -22.34
N SER A 383 36.33 7.59 -21.57
CA SER A 383 36.22 6.22 -22.08
C SER A 383 34.76 5.78 -22.16
N SER A 384 34.49 4.78 -23.02
CA SER A 384 33.18 4.12 -23.09
C SER A 384 32.73 3.54 -21.74
N LEU A 385 33.68 3.21 -20.86
CA LEU A 385 33.41 2.73 -19.50
C LEU A 385 32.71 3.76 -18.62
N ILE A 386 33.04 5.06 -18.76
CA ILE A 386 32.38 6.13 -18.01
C ILE A 386 30.92 6.27 -18.46
N PHE A 387 30.67 6.23 -19.77
CA PHE A 387 29.30 6.27 -20.30
C PHE A 387 28.50 5.02 -19.91
N SER A 388 29.14 3.85 -19.90
CA SER A 388 28.55 2.60 -19.39
C SER A 388 28.18 2.73 -17.91
N GLN A 389 29.06 3.30 -17.08
CA GLN A 389 28.77 3.56 -15.66
C GLN A 389 27.62 4.56 -15.46
N ILE A 390 27.52 5.60 -16.29
CA ILE A 390 26.38 6.53 -16.25
C ILE A 390 25.07 5.78 -16.58
N SER A 391 25.09 4.92 -17.61
CA SER A 391 23.93 4.09 -17.94
C SER A 391 23.55 3.15 -16.79
N SER A 392 24.54 2.50 -16.15
CA SER A 392 24.32 1.67 -14.97
C SER A 392 23.75 2.46 -13.78
N LEU A 393 24.20 3.69 -13.54
CA LEU A 393 23.64 4.56 -12.49
C LEU A 393 22.18 4.93 -12.76
N VAL A 394 21.81 5.09 -14.04
CA VAL A 394 20.41 5.30 -14.45
C VAL A 394 19.59 4.04 -14.26
N GLN A 395 20.12 2.87 -14.65
CA GLN A 395 19.46 1.58 -14.48
C GLN A 395 19.25 1.24 -12.98
N MET A 396 20.20 1.59 -12.11
CA MET A 396 20.09 1.46 -10.66
C MET A 396 19.16 2.51 -10.01
N ARG A 397 18.52 3.39 -10.79
CA ARG A 397 17.64 4.47 -10.31
C ARG A 397 18.29 5.48 -9.35
N LEU A 398 19.62 5.56 -9.32
CA LEU A 398 20.34 6.65 -8.63
C LEU A 398 20.31 7.93 -9.46
N MET A 399 20.15 7.78 -10.77
CA MET A 399 19.90 8.84 -11.73
C MET A 399 18.68 8.51 -12.58
N SER A 400 18.04 9.53 -13.15
CA SER A 400 16.94 9.36 -14.11
C SER A 400 17.21 10.25 -15.31
N ARG A 401 16.99 9.70 -16.51
CA ARG A 401 17.01 10.45 -17.76
C ARG A 401 15.64 11.13 -17.94
N VAL A 402 15.65 12.44 -18.17
CA VAL A 402 14.45 13.26 -18.35
C VAL A 402 14.12 13.45 -19.83
N SER A 403 15.14 13.44 -20.70
CA SER A 403 14.95 13.49 -22.15
C SER A 403 14.48 12.14 -22.69
N THR A 404 13.64 12.16 -23.73
CA THR A 404 13.27 10.95 -24.49
C THR A 404 14.52 10.21 -24.97
N ASP A 405 14.42 8.89 -25.09
CA ASP A 405 15.55 8.02 -25.45
C ASP A 405 16.09 8.29 -26.87
N GLU A 406 15.25 8.86 -27.73
CA GLU A 406 15.54 9.19 -29.13
C GLU A 406 16.58 10.32 -29.30
N HIS A 407 16.78 11.18 -28.30
CA HIS A 407 17.74 12.29 -28.37
C HIS A 407 19.11 11.91 -27.80
N LEU A 408 20.02 11.39 -28.64
CA LEU A 408 21.39 11.04 -28.24
C LEU A 408 22.32 12.25 -28.05
N ASP A 409 22.03 13.38 -28.69
CA ASP A 409 22.98 14.50 -28.79
C ASP A 409 23.15 15.30 -27.48
N CYS A 410 22.07 15.46 -26.69
CA CYS A 410 22.08 16.27 -25.47
C CYS A 410 21.17 15.65 -24.39
N PRO A 411 21.50 14.47 -23.87
CA PRO A 411 20.68 13.84 -22.86
C PRO A 411 20.67 14.67 -21.58
N LYS A 412 19.48 14.84 -21.02
CA LYS A 412 19.25 15.54 -19.75
C LYS A 412 19.01 14.52 -18.66
N TYR A 413 19.72 14.67 -17.55
CA TYR A 413 19.63 13.79 -16.39
C TYR A 413 19.16 14.56 -15.16
N LYS A 414 18.67 13.80 -14.17
CA LYS A 414 18.28 14.26 -12.85
C LYS A 414 18.83 13.27 -11.82
N CYS A 415 19.42 13.76 -10.74
CA CYS A 415 19.89 12.93 -9.64
C CYS A 415 18.72 12.59 -8.71
N LEU A 416 18.57 11.31 -8.34
CA LEU A 416 17.55 10.83 -7.41
C LEU A 416 18.14 10.47 -6.03
N ALA A 417 19.47 10.56 -5.87
CA ALA A 417 20.12 10.26 -4.61
C ALA A 417 19.79 11.29 -3.51
N GLU A 418 19.64 10.79 -2.28
CA GLU A 418 19.42 11.59 -1.07
C GLU A 418 20.73 12.18 -0.52
N LEU A 419 20.62 13.28 0.23
CA LEU A 419 21.77 13.97 0.81
C LEU A 419 22.59 13.07 1.76
N ASP A 420 21.94 12.23 2.57
CA ASP A 420 22.63 11.34 3.51
C ASP A 420 23.51 10.31 2.78
N LEU A 421 23.00 9.74 1.69
CA LEU A 421 23.76 8.81 0.83
C LEU A 421 24.96 9.51 0.20
N VAL A 422 24.76 10.70 -0.37
CA VAL A 422 25.82 11.49 -1.02
C VAL A 422 26.88 11.93 0.00
N SER A 423 26.48 12.33 1.20
CA SER A 423 27.39 12.69 2.29
C SER A 423 28.24 11.50 2.76
N LYS A 424 27.63 10.31 2.89
CA LYS A 424 28.37 9.07 3.22
C LYS A 424 29.37 8.68 2.13
N ILE A 425 28.98 8.80 0.86
CA ILE A 425 29.88 8.57 -0.29
C ILE A 425 31.01 9.60 -0.30
N GLY A 426 30.71 10.87 -0.05
CA GLY A 426 31.70 11.94 0.08
C GLY A 426 32.74 11.66 1.15
N LYS A 427 32.30 11.23 2.35
CA LYS A 427 33.20 10.78 3.43
C LYS A 427 34.12 9.63 2.99
N THR A 428 33.59 8.67 2.22
CA THR A 428 34.38 7.53 1.70
C THR A 428 35.49 7.96 0.74
N ILE A 429 35.25 9.03 -0.03
CA ILE A 429 36.18 9.56 -1.03
C ILE A 429 36.98 10.76 -0.48
N SER A 430 36.77 11.16 0.77
CA SER A 430 37.34 12.36 1.39
C SER A 430 36.98 13.69 0.69
N ILE A 431 35.77 13.79 0.13
CA ILE A 431 35.22 15.03 -0.44
C ILE A 431 34.22 15.63 0.55
N ASP A 432 34.42 16.91 0.89
CA ASP A 432 33.45 17.66 1.69
C ASP A 432 32.24 18.10 0.85
N VAL A 433 31.19 17.29 0.85
CA VAL A 433 29.97 17.52 0.07
C VAL A 433 29.26 18.81 0.48
N MET A 434 29.27 19.16 1.77
CA MET A 434 28.54 20.33 2.27
C MET A 434 29.19 21.63 1.79
N GLY A 435 30.52 21.66 1.69
CA GLY A 435 31.27 22.80 1.16
C GLY A 435 31.04 23.10 -0.33
N TYR A 436 30.49 22.15 -1.10
CA TYR A 436 30.17 22.33 -2.52
C TYR A 436 28.70 22.71 -2.78
N LEU A 437 27.84 22.79 -1.76
CA LEU A 437 26.42 23.09 -1.92
C LEU A 437 26.12 24.55 -1.54
N ASP A 438 25.44 25.28 -2.44
CA ASP A 438 25.10 26.69 -2.20
C ASP A 438 24.13 26.90 -1.02
N ASP A 439 23.25 25.94 -0.75
CA ASP A 439 22.23 26.05 0.31
C ASP A 439 22.84 26.01 1.73
N PHE A 440 24.08 25.53 1.87
CA PHE A 440 24.76 25.34 3.18
C PHE A 440 25.99 26.25 3.38
N LEU A 441 26.23 27.20 2.46
CA LEU A 441 27.31 28.19 2.48
C LEU A 441 26.78 29.61 2.76
#